data_AF-T0YBB2-F1
#
_entry.id   AF-T0YBB2-F1
#
_cell.length_a   1.000
_cell.length_b   1.000
_cell.length_c   1.000
_cell.angle_alpha   90.00
_cell.angle_beta   90.00
_cell.angle_gamma   90.00
#
_symmetry.space_group_name_H-M   'P 1'
#
loop_
_entity.id
_entity.type
_entity.pdbx_description
1 polymer ?
#
loop_
_entity_poly.entity_id
_entity_poly.type
_entity_poly.pdbx_seq_one_letter_code
_entity_poly.pdbx_strand_id
1 'polypeptide(L)'
;VSSSTFDQKVWACLGEVPIGSTITYGELARRAGYPGSARAVGGSMHRNPLPIVIPCHRVVGQDGSVTGYGLGRWRKRWLLEREGAWPLRARSAEGPKGGPSQRTLDESAGRRRRSRPVRHGAAPAN
;
A
#
# COMPACT_ATOMS: atom_id res chain seq x y z
N VAL A 1 4.32 16.49 -24.89
CA VAL A 1 3.31 16.22 -23.85
C VAL A 1 3.95 16.50 -22.50
N SER A 2 3.54 17.55 -21.79
CA SER A 2 4.07 17.83 -20.43
C SER A 2 3.40 16.86 -19.45
N SER A 3 4.09 15.79 -19.07
CA SER A 3 3.60 14.87 -18.05
C SER A 3 3.74 15.53 -16.68
N SER A 4 2.67 15.49 -15.88
CA SER A 4 2.72 16.00 -14.50
C SER A 4 3.76 15.25 -13.67
N THR A 5 4.36 15.89 -12.66
CA THR A 5 5.31 15.24 -11.75
C THR A 5 4.71 14.01 -11.05
N PHE A 6 3.38 14.01 -10.84
CA PHE A 6 2.62 12.87 -10.36
C PHE A 6 2.66 11.70 -11.35
N ASP A 7 2.32 11.94 -12.62
CA ASP A 7 2.28 10.88 -13.64
C ASP A 7 3.67 10.26 -13.86
N GLN A 8 4.71 11.09 -13.94
CA GLN A 8 6.10 10.63 -14.09
C GLN A 8 6.52 9.70 -12.93
N LYS A 9 6.24 10.08 -11.69
CA LYS A 9 6.54 9.24 -10.52
C LYS A 9 5.76 7.93 -10.52
N VAL A 10 4.47 7.98 -10.83
CA VAL A 10 3.63 6.78 -10.92
C VAL A 10 4.16 5.83 -12.00
N TRP A 11 4.54 6.34 -13.17
CA TRP A 11 5.08 5.54 -14.26
C TRP A 11 6.47 4.97 -13.95
N ALA A 12 7.34 5.75 -13.30
CA ALA A 12 8.64 5.26 -12.83
C ALA A 12 8.46 4.10 -11.85
N CYS A 13 7.63 4.25 -10.81
CA CYS A 13 7.34 3.19 -9.85
C CYS A 13 6.68 1.95 -10.50
N LEU A 14 5.87 2.16 -11.54
CA LEU A 14 5.24 1.07 -12.28
C LEU A 14 6.26 0.30 -13.14
N GLY A 15 7.29 0.97 -13.67
CA GLY A 15 8.38 0.35 -14.42
C GLY A 15 9.14 -0.71 -13.61
N GLU A 16 9.19 -0.55 -12.28
CA GLU A 16 9.83 -1.50 -11.36
C GLU A 16 9.01 -2.77 -11.08
N VAL A 17 7.76 -2.86 -11.56
CA VAL A 17 6.94 -4.06 -11.34
C VAL A 17 7.40 -5.18 -12.29
N PRO A 18 7.91 -6.32 -11.77
CA PRO A 18 8.44 -7.38 -12.62
C PRO A 18 7.40 -8.00 -13.55
N ILE A 19 7.86 -8.57 -14.66
CA ILE A 19 7.04 -9.42 -15.50
C ILE A 19 6.49 -10.61 -14.69
N GLY A 20 5.24 -10.98 -14.93
CA GLY A 20 4.56 -12.05 -14.18
C GLY A 20 4.04 -11.64 -12.80
N SER A 21 4.20 -10.37 -12.43
CA SER A 21 3.67 -9.82 -11.18
C SER A 21 2.63 -8.74 -11.44
N THR A 22 1.77 -8.51 -10.44
CA THR A 22 0.78 -7.43 -10.47
C THR A 22 0.91 -6.53 -9.25
N ILE A 23 0.40 -5.31 -9.36
CA ILE A 23 0.32 -4.34 -8.27
C ILE A 23 -1.10 -3.78 -8.20
N THR A 24 -1.61 -3.46 -7.01
CA THR A 24 -2.91 -2.80 -6.92
C THR A 24 -2.78 -1.29 -7.13
N TYR A 25 -3.85 -0.62 -7.55
CA TYR A 25 -3.86 0.84 -7.66
C TYR A 25 -3.43 1.55 -6.36
N GLY A 26 -3.91 1.05 -5.21
CA GLY A 26 -3.57 1.61 -3.90
C GLY A 26 -2.11 1.38 -3.52
N GLU A 27 -1.58 0.19 -3.81
CA GLU A 27 -0.18 -0.15 -3.54
C GLU A 27 0.77 0.68 -4.42
N LEU A 28 0.44 0.86 -5.70
CA LEU A 28 1.22 1.71 -6.59
C LEU A 28 1.20 3.18 -6.14
N ALA A 29 0.04 3.68 -5.71
CA ALA A 29 -0.08 5.03 -5.16
C ALA A 29 0.82 5.21 -3.93
N ARG A 30 0.82 4.23 -3.02
CA ARG A 30 1.70 4.21 -1.83
C ARG A 30 3.18 4.21 -2.21
N ARG A 31 3.60 3.35 -3.14
CA ARG A 31 5.00 3.30 -3.63
C ARG A 31 5.45 4.59 -4.31
N ALA A 32 4.55 5.25 -5.03
CA ALA A 32 4.81 6.53 -5.68
C ALA A 32 4.83 7.73 -4.71
N GLY A 33 4.58 7.52 -3.41
CA GLY A 33 4.56 8.58 -2.39
C GLY A 33 3.23 9.34 -2.29
N TYR A 34 2.15 8.79 -2.83
CA TYR A 34 0.81 9.39 -2.85
C TYR A 34 -0.23 8.44 -2.22
N PRO A 35 -0.11 8.11 -0.91
CA PRO A 35 -1.06 7.21 -0.25
C PRO A 35 -2.50 7.75 -0.34
N GLY A 36 -3.46 6.87 -0.60
CA GLY A 36 -4.87 7.25 -0.80
C GLY A 36 -5.24 7.72 -2.21
N SER A 37 -4.28 7.89 -3.11
CA SER A 37 -4.51 8.42 -4.47
C SER A 37 -4.82 7.35 -5.53
N ALA A 38 -5.42 6.21 -5.16
CA ALA A 38 -5.68 5.09 -6.08
C ALA A 38 -6.51 5.49 -7.32
N ARG A 39 -7.54 6.33 -7.16
CA ARG A 39 -8.34 6.84 -8.29
C ARG A 39 -7.52 7.72 -9.23
N ALA A 40 -6.65 8.57 -8.68
CA ALA A 40 -5.76 9.43 -9.47
C ALA A 40 -4.72 8.62 -10.26
N VAL A 41 -4.20 7.54 -9.67
CA VAL A 41 -3.38 6.54 -10.39
C VAL A 41 -4.17 5.92 -11.54
N GLY A 42 -5.45 5.58 -11.33
CA GLY A 42 -6.34 5.14 -12.41
C GLY A 42 -6.42 6.14 -13.57
N GLY A 43 -6.55 7.44 -13.29
CA GLY A 43 -6.46 8.49 -14.30
C GLY A 43 -5.08 8.57 -14.98
N SER A 44 -4.00 8.42 -14.21
CA SER A 44 -2.63 8.38 -14.73
C SER A 44 -2.39 7.24 -15.72
N MET A 45 -2.98 6.07 -15.47
CA MET A 45 -2.91 4.93 -16.38
C MET A 45 -3.58 5.21 -17.73
N HIS A 46 -4.64 6.03 -17.77
CA HIS A 46 -5.29 6.44 -19.03
C HIS A 46 -4.46 7.45 -19.82
N ARG A 47 -3.61 8.23 -19.15
CA ARG A 47 -2.68 9.18 -19.77
C ARG A 47 -1.34 8.56 -20.15
N ASN A 48 -1.16 7.26 -19.94
CA ASN A 48 0.08 6.56 -20.28
C ASN A 48 0.35 6.69 -21.80
N PRO A 49 1.42 7.39 -22.22
CA PRO A 49 1.71 7.62 -23.63
C PRO A 49 2.26 6.37 -24.34
N LEU A 50 2.80 5.41 -23.59
CA LEU A 50 3.43 4.21 -24.11
C LEU A 50 2.92 2.96 -23.37
N PRO A 51 1.70 2.50 -23.66
CA PRO A 51 1.21 1.22 -23.17
C PRO A 51 2.19 0.09 -23.48
N ILE A 52 2.24 -0.93 -22.62
CA ILE A 52 3.17 -2.08 -22.67
C ILE A 52 4.59 -1.70 -22.19
N VAL A 53 5.20 -0.64 -22.73
CA VAL A 53 6.53 -0.16 -22.27
C VAL A 53 6.44 0.33 -20.83
N ILE A 54 5.47 1.20 -20.55
CA ILE A 54 5.00 1.47 -19.19
C ILE A 54 3.90 0.44 -18.93
N PRO A 55 4.11 -0.55 -18.05
CA PRO A 55 3.30 -1.77 -17.99
C PRO A 55 1.97 -1.57 -17.23
N CYS A 56 1.11 -0.65 -17.70
CA CYS A 56 -0.16 -0.32 -17.05
C CYS A 56 -1.17 -1.48 -17.04
N HIS A 57 -0.94 -2.54 -17.82
CA HIS A 57 -1.70 -3.79 -17.73
C HIS A 57 -1.43 -4.56 -16.43
N ARG A 58 -0.30 -4.33 -15.74
CA ARG A 58 0.06 -4.98 -14.46
C ARG A 58 -0.66 -4.38 -13.24
N VAL A 59 -1.38 -3.27 -13.40
CA VAL A 59 -2.12 -2.62 -12.29
C VAL A 59 -3.53 -3.19 -12.19
N VAL A 60 -3.93 -3.74 -11.04
CA VAL A 60 -5.24 -4.39 -10.85
C VAL A 60 -6.05 -3.77 -9.69
N GLY A 61 -7.33 -4.13 -9.59
CA GLY A 61 -8.17 -3.79 -8.45
C GLY A 61 -7.64 -4.39 -7.13
N GLN A 62 -8.12 -3.87 -5.99
CA GLN A 62 -7.71 -4.36 -4.68
C GLN A 62 -8.04 -5.85 -4.48
N ASP A 63 -9.18 -6.28 -5.01
CA ASP A 63 -9.66 -7.66 -5.07
C ASP A 63 -8.98 -8.51 -6.17
N GLY A 64 -8.10 -7.90 -6.97
CA GLY A 64 -7.47 -8.55 -8.12
C GLY A 64 -8.28 -8.44 -9.42
N SER A 65 -9.39 -7.69 -9.43
CA SER A 65 -10.18 -7.52 -10.64
C SER A 65 -9.38 -6.84 -11.78
N VAL A 66 -9.56 -7.36 -13.00
CA VAL A 66 -9.04 -6.74 -14.23
C VAL A 66 -9.99 -5.61 -14.63
N THR A 67 -9.70 -4.42 -14.12
CA THR A 67 -10.43 -3.18 -14.41
C THR A 67 -9.56 -2.22 -15.22
N GLY A 68 -10.14 -1.14 -15.76
CA GLY A 68 -9.44 0.02 -16.32
C GLY A 68 -8.23 -0.27 -17.23
N TYR A 69 -8.42 -0.21 -18.55
CA TYR A 69 -7.32 -0.27 -19.50
C TYR A 69 -7.67 0.48 -20.78
N GLY A 70 -6.83 1.45 -21.18
CA GLY A 70 -7.08 2.28 -22.36
C GLY A 70 -7.18 1.49 -23.66
N LEU A 71 -6.53 0.32 -23.75
CA LEU A 71 -6.62 -0.56 -24.91
C LEU A 71 -7.66 -1.68 -24.75
N GLY A 72 -8.52 -1.63 -23.72
CA GLY A 72 -9.60 -2.58 -23.49
C GLY A 72 -9.25 -3.76 -22.57
N ARG A 73 -10.20 -4.17 -21.72
CA ARG A 73 -9.98 -5.20 -20.67
C ARG A 73 -9.51 -6.54 -21.21
N TRP A 74 -9.94 -6.93 -22.41
CA TRP A 74 -9.52 -8.18 -23.03
C TRP A 74 -8.01 -8.22 -23.30
N ARG A 75 -7.42 -7.12 -23.80
CA ARG A 75 -5.97 -7.01 -24.04
C ARG A 75 -5.19 -7.08 -22.73
N LYS A 76 -5.68 -6.39 -21.69
CA LYS A 76 -5.06 -6.43 -20.37
C LYS A 76 -4.98 -7.85 -19.82
N ARG A 77 -6.09 -8.59 -19.88
CA ARG A 77 -6.13 -9.99 -19.48
C ARG A 77 -5.17 -10.85 -20.31
N TRP A 78 -5.21 -10.72 -21.63
CA TRP A 78 -4.33 -11.46 -22.53
C TRP A 78 -2.84 -11.22 -22.24
N LEU A 79 -2.44 -9.97 -21.98
CA LEU A 79 -1.07 -9.63 -21.60
C LEU A 79 -0.70 -10.27 -20.26
N LEU A 80 -1.56 -10.17 -19.26
CA LEU A 80 -1.31 -10.77 -17.95
C LEU A 80 -1.18 -12.30 -18.02
N GLU A 81 -2.00 -12.97 -18.84
CA GLU A 81 -1.92 -14.42 -19.07
C GLU A 81 -0.56 -14.80 -19.69
N ARG A 82 -0.11 -14.06 -20.70
CA ARG A 82 1.20 -14.29 -21.35
C ARG A 82 2.39 -14.04 -20.43
N GLU A 83 2.24 -13.13 -19.48
CA GLU A 83 3.26 -12.88 -18.46
C GLU A 83 3.22 -13.91 -17.32
N GLY A 84 2.20 -14.78 -17.24
CA GLY A 84 2.01 -15.69 -16.12
C GLY A 84 1.43 -15.04 -14.86
N ALA A 85 0.92 -13.81 -14.99
CA ALA A 85 0.34 -13.01 -13.90
C ALA A 85 -1.19 -13.22 -13.74
N TRP A 86 -1.82 -14.04 -14.58
CA TRP A 86 -3.26 -14.31 -14.55
C TRP A 86 -3.59 -15.79 -14.88
N PRO A 87 -4.57 -16.44 -14.21
CA PRO A 87 -5.39 -15.90 -13.11
C PRO A 87 -4.53 -15.57 -11.89
N LEU A 88 -4.92 -14.51 -11.17
CA LEU A 88 -4.23 -14.17 -9.93
C LEU A 88 -4.37 -15.37 -8.99
N ARG A 89 -3.25 -16.03 -8.69
CA ARG A 89 -3.21 -17.02 -7.63
C ARG A 89 -3.69 -16.31 -6.37
N ALA A 90 -4.55 -16.98 -5.59
CA ALA A 90 -5.02 -16.43 -4.33
C ALA A 90 -3.80 -15.93 -3.56
N ARG A 91 -3.73 -14.60 -3.35
CA ARG A 91 -2.74 -14.07 -2.42
C ARG A 91 -3.10 -14.74 -1.10
N SER A 92 -2.21 -15.55 -0.54
CA SER A 92 -2.35 -15.98 0.85
C SER A 92 -2.70 -14.73 1.64
N ALA A 93 -3.76 -14.78 2.45
CA ALA A 93 -4.35 -13.62 3.11
C ALA A 93 -3.40 -12.87 4.07
N GLU A 94 -2.12 -13.25 4.12
CA GLU A 94 -1.03 -12.59 4.82
C GLU A 94 -0.32 -11.57 3.92
N GLY A 95 -0.97 -10.42 3.72
CA GLY A 95 -0.23 -9.17 3.50
C GLY A 95 0.40 -8.71 4.82
N PRO A 96 1.47 -7.90 4.81
CA PRO A 96 2.15 -7.47 6.02
C PRO A 96 1.14 -6.69 6.87
N LYS A 97 0.75 -7.26 8.02
CA LYS A 97 0.03 -6.52 9.05
C LYS A 97 0.88 -5.29 9.33
N GLY A 98 0.33 -4.10 9.02
CA GLY A 98 0.97 -2.84 9.38
C GLY A 98 1.44 -2.96 10.82
N GLY A 99 2.75 -2.74 11.03
CA GLY A 99 3.37 -2.85 12.34
C GLY A 99 2.62 -1.99 13.36
N PRO A 100 2.73 -2.33 14.66
CA PRO A 100 1.98 -1.67 15.71
C PRO A 100 2.12 -0.15 15.61
N SER A 101 0.99 0.55 15.60
CA SER A 101 0.98 2.01 15.68
C SER A 101 1.71 2.44 16.96
N GLN A 102 2.48 3.54 16.90
CA GLN A 102 3.27 4.07 18.01
C GLN A 102 2.49 4.22 19.33
N ARG A 103 1.15 4.25 19.31
CA ARG A 103 0.31 4.24 20.51
C ARG A 103 0.53 3.05 21.43
N THR A 104 0.85 1.87 20.89
CA THR A 104 1.02 0.65 21.71
C THR A 104 2.38 0.57 22.44
N LEU A 105 3.37 1.36 22.02
CA LEU A 105 4.66 1.43 22.71
C LEU A 105 4.60 2.31 23.97
N ASP A 106 3.77 3.36 23.95
CA ASP A 106 3.66 4.30 25.07
C ASP A 106 2.81 3.75 26.24
N GLU A 107 1.85 2.86 25.94
CA GLU A 107 0.98 2.25 26.97
C GLU A 107 1.72 1.22 27.85
N SER A 108 2.79 0.61 27.32
CA SER A 108 3.59 -0.38 28.04
C SER A 108 4.54 0.25 29.08
N ALA A 109 4.75 1.57 29.04
CA ALA A 109 5.61 2.31 29.96
C ALA A 109 4.87 2.85 31.21
N GLY A 110 3.54 2.77 31.24
CA GLY A 110 2.69 3.50 32.19
C GLY A 110 2.04 2.68 33.32
N ARG A 111 2.76 1.78 34.01
CA ARG A 111 2.19 1.12 35.23
C ARG A 111 3.20 0.74 36.30
N ARG A 112 4.00 1.71 36.77
CA ARG A 112 4.63 1.60 38.11
C ARG A 112 3.79 2.37 39.13
N ARG A 113 2.87 1.63 39.76
CA ARG A 113 2.23 2.00 41.03
C ARG A 113 3.34 2.37 42.03
N ARG A 114 3.42 3.63 42.44
CA ARG A 114 4.12 4.00 43.67
C ARG A 114 3.12 3.90 44.82
N SER A 115 3.28 2.85 45.60
CA SER A 115 2.60 2.58 46.86
C SER A 115 2.85 3.73 47.85
N ARG A 116 1.78 4.29 48.43
CA ARG A 116 1.85 5.18 49.61
C ARG A 116 2.44 4.38 50.78
N PRO A 117 3.50 4.84 51.47
CA PRO A 117 3.83 4.28 52.78
C PRO A 117 2.94 4.93 53.83
N VAL A 118 2.18 4.09 54.54
CA VAL A 118 1.52 4.39 55.81
C VAL A 118 2.63 4.56 56.86
N ARG A 119 2.65 5.68 57.60
CA ARG A 119 3.43 5.78 58.83
C ARG A 119 2.50 5.83 60.02
N HIS A 120 2.61 4.79 60.83
CA HIS A 120 2.04 4.63 62.16
C HIS A 120 2.64 5.64 63.13
N GLY A 121 1.81 6.09 64.07
CA GLY A 121 2.20 6.99 65.16
C GLY A 121 3.21 6.38 66.12
N ALA A 122 3.95 7.26 66.77
CA ALA A 122 4.70 7.01 68.00
C ALA A 122 4.45 8.19 68.96
N ALA A 123 4.37 7.85 70.24
CA ALA A 123 3.77 8.61 71.34
C ALA A 123 4.82 9.52 72.07
N PRO A 124 4.61 10.03 73.31
CA PRO A 124 4.86 11.44 73.67
C PRO A 124 6.05 11.67 74.63
N ALA A 125 6.42 12.95 74.82
CA ALA A 125 7.15 13.58 75.96
C ALA A 125 7.41 15.05 75.53
N ASN A 126 7.36 16.12 76.32
CA ASN A 126 7.31 16.38 77.76
C ASN A 126 6.67 17.78 77.91
#